data_AF-A0A257LJ63-F1
#
_entry.id   AF-A0A257LJ63-F1
#
_cell.length_a   1.000
_cell.length_b   1.000
_cell.length_c   1.000
_cell.angle_alpha   90.00
_cell.angle_beta   90.00
_cell.angle_gamma   90.00
#
_symmetry.space_group_name_H-M   'P 1'
#
loop_
_entity.id
_entity.type
_entity.pdbx_description
1 polymer ?
#
loop_
_entity_poly.entity_id
_entity_poly.type
_entity_poly.pdbx_seq_one_letter_code
_entity_poly.pdbx_strand_id
1 'polypeptide(L)'
;MTSSQLPVPPRGDAAAASAASGRWPMGVVAALVAVVTLAAYFPALSGDFLWDDAGHVTSPALQSWSGLGRIWFEVGATQQYYPLLHTAFWLEHRLSGDSA
;
A
#
# COMPACT_ATOMS: atom_id res chain seq x y z
N MET A 1 13.99 64.40 44.92
CA MET A 1 13.68 63.75 43.63
C MET A 1 14.23 62.33 43.71
N THR A 2 13.45 61.39 44.23
CA THR A 2 13.87 59.98 44.37
C THR A 2 13.00 59.18 43.42
N SER A 3 13.57 58.71 42.32
CA SER A 3 12.85 57.97 41.28
C SER A 3 12.72 56.52 41.74
N SER A 4 11.53 56.10 42.16
CA SER A 4 11.22 54.72 42.53
C SER A 4 11.06 53.87 41.27
N GLN A 5 12.01 52.99 41.00
CA GLN A 5 11.90 51.96 39.97
C GLN A 5 10.92 50.87 40.44
N LEU A 6 9.89 50.59 39.63
CA LEU A 6 8.96 49.48 39.88
C LEU A 6 9.63 48.13 39.55
N PRO A 7 9.27 47.03 40.23
CA PRO A 7 9.82 45.71 39.94
C PRO A 7 9.39 45.25 38.55
N VAL A 8 10.34 44.83 37.72
CA VAL A 8 10.06 44.13 36.47
C VAL A 8 9.62 42.70 36.83
N PRO A 9 8.43 42.24 36.41
CA PRO A 9 8.01 40.87 36.68
C PRO A 9 8.98 39.89 36.01
N PRO A 10 9.26 38.73 36.63
CA PRO A 10 10.02 37.68 35.96
C PRO A 10 9.29 37.31 34.67
N ARG A 11 10.02 37.19 33.55
CA ARG A 11 9.51 36.50 32.35
C ARG A 11 9.38 35.02 32.66
N GLY A 12 8.40 34.69 33.50
CA GLY A 12 7.93 33.33 33.69
C GLY A 12 7.09 32.91 32.50
N ASP A 13 7.25 31.66 32.10
CA ASP A 13 6.17 30.81 31.59
C ASP A 13 5.96 30.79 30.06
N ALA A 14 6.32 31.83 29.30
CA ALA A 14 6.18 31.77 27.83
C ALA A 14 7.14 30.73 27.18
N ALA A 15 8.31 30.51 27.77
CA ALA A 15 9.29 29.54 27.30
C ALA A 15 8.97 28.09 27.74
N ALA A 16 8.18 27.91 28.80
CA ALA A 16 7.84 26.59 29.35
C ALA A 16 6.67 25.93 28.62
N ALA A 17 5.86 26.69 27.88
CA ALA A 17 4.72 26.19 27.13
C ALA A 17 5.06 25.67 25.72
N SER A 18 6.35 25.51 25.38
CA SER A 18 6.72 24.50 24.38
C SER A 18 6.68 23.14 25.07
N ALA A 19 5.47 22.72 25.47
CA ALA A 19 5.21 21.35 25.85
C ALA A 19 5.81 20.51 24.73
N ALA A 20 6.88 19.77 25.04
CA ALA A 20 7.63 19.00 24.08
C ALA A 20 6.62 18.22 23.25
N SER A 21 6.36 18.69 22.03
CA SER A 21 5.45 18.02 21.13
C SER A 21 6.19 16.77 20.74
N GLY A 22 5.93 15.69 21.49
CA GLY A 22 6.47 14.36 21.26
C GLY A 22 5.89 13.84 19.95
N ARG A 23 6.32 14.43 18.84
CA ARG A 23 5.96 14.00 17.50
C ARG A 23 6.59 12.64 17.32
N TRP A 24 5.75 11.62 17.14
CA TRP A 24 6.22 10.27 16.89
C TRP A 24 7.17 10.28 15.69
N PRO A 25 8.28 9.54 15.74
CA PRO A 25 9.16 9.44 14.58
C PRO A 25 8.36 8.90 13.40
N MET A 26 8.51 9.51 12.23
CA MET A 26 7.71 9.16 11.04
C MET A 26 7.83 7.68 10.66
N GLY A 27 8.96 7.03 10.96
CA GLY A 27 9.13 5.60 10.78
C GLY A 27 8.18 4.74 11.63
N VAL A 28 7.90 5.14 12.87
CA VAL A 28 6.93 4.45 13.75
C VAL A 28 5.50 4.66 13.24
N VAL A 29 5.17 5.87 12.80
CA VAL A 29 3.86 6.15 12.19
C VAL A 29 3.67 5.32 10.92
N ALA A 30 4.67 5.31 10.03
CA ALA A 30 4.62 4.52 8.79
C ALA A 30 4.50 3.02 9.06
N ALA A 31 5.26 2.48 10.03
CA ALA A 31 5.17 1.08 10.42
C ALA A 31 3.80 0.74 11.00
N LEU A 32 3.25 1.60 11.87
CA LEU A 32 1.91 1.41 12.43
C LEU A 32 0.84 1.41 11.34
N VAL A 33 0.91 2.37 10.41
CA VAL A 33 -0.02 2.43 9.27
C VAL A 33 0.09 1.14 8.44
N ALA A 34 1.31 0.71 8.09
CA ALA A 34 1.51 -0.53 7.33
C ALA A 34 0.93 -1.75 8.05
N VAL A 35 1.19 -1.90 9.35
CA VAL A 35 0.66 -3.03 10.14
C VAL A 35 -0.87 -3.00 10.21
N VAL A 36 -1.46 -1.83 10.47
CA VAL A 36 -2.93 -1.69 10.54
C VAL A 36 -3.55 -1.99 9.17
N THR A 37 -2.95 -1.51 8.08
CA THR A 37 -3.41 -1.81 6.71
C THR A 37 -3.34 -3.31 6.44
N LEU A 38 -2.22 -3.98 6.75
CA LEU A 38 -2.08 -5.41 6.56
C LEU A 38 -3.08 -6.20 7.40
N ALA A 39 -3.27 -5.84 8.66
CA ALA A 39 -4.23 -6.50 9.55
C ALA A 39 -5.69 -6.33 9.08
N ALA A 40 -6.04 -5.15 8.57
CA ALA A 40 -7.37 -4.88 8.03
C ALA A 40 -7.66 -5.68 6.75
N TYR A 41 -6.65 -5.85 5.88
CA TYR A 41 -6.78 -6.57 4.61
C TYR A 41 -6.51 -8.08 4.73
N PHE A 42 -5.90 -8.55 5.81
CA PHE A 42 -5.54 -9.97 5.99
C PHE A 42 -6.71 -10.93 5.74
N PRO A 43 -7.95 -10.68 6.22
CA PRO A 43 -9.07 -11.59 5.96
C PRO A 43 -9.45 -11.67 4.47
N ALA A 44 -9.17 -10.63 3.69
CA ALA A 44 -9.51 -10.58 2.26
C ALA A 44 -8.52 -11.37 1.38
N LEU A 45 -7.39 -11.84 1.95
CA LEU A 45 -6.39 -12.61 1.20
C LEU A 45 -6.84 -14.03 0.85
N SER A 46 -7.94 -14.51 1.46
CA SER A 46 -8.54 -15.83 1.18
C SER A 46 -9.88 -15.71 0.45
N GLY A 47 -10.12 -14.59 -0.24
CA GLY A 47 -11.32 -14.42 -1.06
C GLY A 47 -11.31 -15.31 -2.30
N ASP A 48 -12.49 -15.76 -2.72
CA ASP A 48 -12.70 -16.48 -3.98
C ASP A 48 -13.06 -15.53 -5.12
N PHE A 49 -13.02 -16.04 -6.36
CA PHE A 49 -13.47 -15.31 -7.54
C PHE A 49 -14.96 -14.97 -7.47
N LEU A 50 -15.27 -13.71 -7.75
CA LEU A 50 -16.62 -13.19 -7.92
C LEU A 50 -17.01 -13.20 -9.41
N TRP A 51 -18.17 -12.61 -9.70
CA TRP A 51 -18.89 -12.72 -10.97
C TRP A 51 -18.02 -12.56 -12.22
N ASP A 52 -17.36 -11.41 -12.43
CA ASP A 52 -16.64 -11.12 -13.67
C ASP A 52 -15.14 -11.46 -13.62
N ASP A 53 -14.63 -11.90 -12.47
CA ASP A 53 -13.21 -12.22 -12.30
C ASP A 53 -12.77 -13.32 -13.24
N ALA A 54 -13.61 -14.33 -13.47
CA ALA A 54 -13.31 -15.44 -14.38
C ALA A 54 -13.02 -14.98 -15.82
N GLY A 55 -13.56 -13.84 -16.25
CA GLY A 55 -13.31 -13.24 -17.56
C GLY A 55 -12.10 -12.29 -17.58
N HIS A 56 -11.70 -11.75 -16.44
CA HIS A 56 -10.62 -10.76 -16.32
C HIS A 56 -9.27 -11.37 -15.89
N VAL A 57 -9.28 -12.54 -15.26
CA VAL A 57 -8.07 -13.28 -14.90
C VAL A 57 -7.52 -14.03 -16.12
N THR A 58 -6.20 -14.18 -16.20
CA THR A 58 -5.56 -14.93 -17.28
C THR A 58 -6.05 -16.37 -17.31
N SER A 59 -6.71 -16.75 -18.40
CA SER A 59 -7.14 -18.13 -18.65
C SER A 59 -5.96 -19.12 -18.50
N PRO A 60 -6.17 -20.31 -17.89
CA PRO A 60 -5.15 -21.35 -17.82
C PRO A 60 -4.52 -21.71 -19.18
N ALA A 61 -5.28 -21.62 -20.26
CA ALA A 61 -4.79 -21.88 -21.62
C ALA A 61 -3.69 -20.90 -22.09
N LEU A 62 -3.52 -19.76 -21.41
CA LEU A 62 -2.52 -18.73 -21.70
C LEU A 62 -1.33 -18.74 -20.74
N GLN A 63 -1.29 -19.66 -19.77
CA GLN A 63 -0.22 -19.73 -18.76
C GLN A 63 1.05 -20.45 -19.25
N SER A 64 1.08 -20.91 -20.51
CA SER A 64 2.28 -21.44 -21.16
C SER A 64 3.16 -20.32 -21.73
N TRP A 65 4.40 -20.64 -22.14
CA TRP A 65 5.27 -19.67 -22.82
C TRP A 65 4.70 -19.21 -24.17
N SER A 66 4.03 -20.10 -24.92
CA SER A 66 3.32 -19.70 -26.14
C SER A 66 2.09 -18.86 -25.81
N GLY A 67 1.40 -19.17 -24.71
CA GLY A 67 0.31 -18.37 -24.16
C GLY A 67 0.73 -16.93 -23.84
N LEU A 68 1.93 -16.74 -23.27
CA LEU A 68 2.51 -15.41 -23.06
C LEU A 68 2.70 -14.66 -24.38
N GLY A 69 3.15 -15.33 -25.44
CA GLY A 69 3.22 -14.73 -26.77
C GLY A 69 1.83 -14.28 -27.27
N ARG A 70 0.80 -15.10 -27.07
CA ARG A 70 -0.57 -14.79 -27.45
C ARG A 70 -1.13 -13.58 -26.68
N ILE A 71 -0.84 -13.47 -25.39
CA ILE A 71 -1.22 -12.30 -24.56
C ILE A 71 -0.76 -10.98 -25.21
N TRP A 72 0.44 -10.95 -25.78
CA TRP A 72 1.04 -9.74 -26.36
C TRP A 72 0.66 -9.48 -27.82
N PHE A 73 0.36 -10.51 -28.60
CA PHE A 73 0.26 -10.37 -30.06
C PHE A 73 -1.07 -10.82 -30.66
N GLU A 74 -1.95 -11.47 -29.89
CA GLU A 74 -3.26 -11.92 -30.35
C GLU A 74 -4.37 -11.10 -29.67
N VAL A 75 -4.82 -10.03 -30.32
CA VAL A 75 -5.94 -9.21 -29.83
C VAL A 75 -7.19 -10.07 -29.75
N GLY A 76 -7.79 -10.15 -28.56
CA GLY A 76 -8.93 -11.02 -28.26
C GLY A 76 -8.55 -12.35 -27.59
N ALA A 77 -7.26 -12.64 -27.39
CA ALA A 77 -6.85 -13.79 -26.58
C ALA A 77 -7.33 -13.68 -25.13
N THR A 78 -7.49 -12.45 -24.62
CA THR A 78 -8.08 -12.10 -23.32
C THR A 78 -9.31 -11.22 -23.53
N GLN A 79 -10.22 -11.18 -22.55
CA GLN A 79 -11.44 -10.36 -22.63
C GLN A 79 -11.13 -8.86 -22.79
N GLN A 80 -10.12 -8.37 -22.06
CA GLN A 80 -9.59 -7.02 -22.20
C GLN A 80 -8.11 -7.09 -22.57
N TYR A 81 -7.69 -6.25 -23.52
CA TYR A 81 -6.30 -6.25 -24.00
C TYR A 81 -5.39 -5.49 -23.03
N TYR A 82 -4.99 -6.17 -21.95
CA TYR A 82 -4.07 -5.67 -20.92
C TYR A 82 -2.84 -6.57 -20.78
N PRO A 83 -1.92 -6.55 -21.77
CA PRO A 83 -0.81 -7.51 -21.83
C PRO A 83 0.12 -7.45 -20.60
N LEU A 84 0.32 -6.26 -20.02
CA LEU A 84 1.10 -6.11 -18.79
C LEU A 84 0.42 -6.75 -17.57
N LEU A 85 -0.90 -6.54 -17.40
CA LEU A 85 -1.69 -7.14 -16.33
C LEU A 85 -1.64 -8.67 -16.43
N HIS A 86 -1.90 -9.21 -17.62
CA HIS A 86 -1.88 -10.65 -17.84
C HIS A 86 -0.48 -11.26 -17.72
N THR A 87 0.58 -10.50 -18.00
CA THR A 87 1.97 -10.91 -17.70
C THR A 87 2.23 -10.97 -16.19
N ALA A 88 1.63 -10.08 -15.40
CA ALA A 88 1.73 -10.13 -13.94
C ALA A 88 1.09 -11.41 -13.38
N PHE A 89 -0.13 -11.74 -13.82
CA PHE A 89 -0.79 -13.02 -13.48
C PHE A 89 0.00 -14.24 -13.98
N TRP A 90 0.61 -14.14 -15.16
CA TRP A 90 1.49 -15.20 -15.68
C TRP A 90 2.69 -15.42 -14.75
N LEU A 91 3.35 -14.36 -14.29
CA LEU A 91 4.47 -14.46 -13.34
C LEU A 91 4.02 -14.99 -11.97
N GLU A 92 2.90 -14.48 -11.44
CA GLU A 92 2.32 -14.95 -10.19
C GLU A 92 2.07 -16.45 -10.22
N HIS A 93 1.53 -16.98 -11.32
CA HIS A 93 1.31 -18.41 -11.50
C HIS A 93 2.64 -19.20 -11.51
N ARG A 94 3.70 -18.66 -12.13
CA ARG A 94 5.03 -19.31 -12.15
C ARG A 94 5.72 -19.27 -10.78
N LEU A 95 5.49 -18.23 -9.99
CA LEU A 95 6.07 -18.05 -8.65
C LEU A 95 5.31 -18.83 -7.58
N SER A 96 3.99 -18.97 -7.73
CA SER A 96 3.13 -19.85 -6.92
C SER A 96 3.24 -21.31 -7.35
N GLY A 97 4.28 -21.64 -8.14
CA GLY A 97 4.37 -22.78 -9.03
C GLY A 97 3.96 -24.09 -8.38
N ASP A 98 3.28 -24.94 -9.15
CA ASP A 98 3.08 -26.36 -8.82
C ASP A 98 2.64 -26.65 -7.37
N SER A 99 2.00 -25.68 -6.72
CA SER A 99 1.49 -25.79 -5.34
C SER A 99 0.04 -26.25 -5.42
N ALA A 100 -0.13 -27.46 -5.95
CA ALA A 100 -1.33 -28.29 -5.79
C ALA A 100 -0.99 -29.45 -4.84
#